data_AF-A0A932PE24-F1
#
_entry.id   AF-A0A932PE24-F1
#
_cell.length_a   1.000
_cell.length_b   1.000
_cell.length_c   1.000
_cell.angle_alpha   90.00
_cell.angle_beta   90.00
_cell.angle_gamma   90.00
#
_symmetry.space_group_name_H-M   'P 1'
#
loop_
_entity.id
_entity.type
_entity.pdbx_description
1 polymer ?
#
loop_
_entity_poly.entity_id
_entity_poly.type
_entity_poly.pdbx_seq_one_letter_code
_entity_poly.pdbx_strand_id
1 'polypeptide(L)'
;MAAWGFKFLAPVTWVKPSGVGAWFVHRTQTLLFGYRGRLRMRSRYRPTVLFAGCPTKHSRKPEESYRLIETVSDGPRLELFARPWTPLWPKRIGWDVWGEEVESDVCMAS
;
A
#
# COMPACT_ATOMS: atom_id res chain seq x y z
N MET A 1 9.69 -8.59 6.99
CA MET A 1 10.32 -8.42 5.66
C MET A 1 11.39 -9.48 5.41
N ALA A 2 12.34 -9.65 6.33
CA ALA A 2 13.46 -10.59 6.16
C ALA A 2 13.03 -12.04 5.87
N ALA A 3 11.97 -12.55 6.54
CA ALA A 3 11.44 -13.89 6.28
C ALA A 3 10.99 -14.11 4.82
N TRP A 4 10.65 -13.06 4.08
CA TRP A 4 10.27 -13.10 2.66
C TRP A 4 11.43 -12.65 1.75
N GLY A 5 12.64 -12.49 2.29
CA GLY A 5 13.84 -12.08 1.56
C GLY A 5 13.91 -10.58 1.22
N PHE A 6 13.05 -9.73 1.80
CA PHE A 6 13.09 -8.29 1.58
C PHE A 6 14.02 -7.57 2.57
N LYS A 7 14.82 -6.64 2.05
CA LYS A 7 15.56 -5.64 2.80
C LYS A 7 14.67 -4.44 3.05
N PHE A 8 14.61 -3.94 4.28
CA PHE A 8 13.89 -2.71 4.63
C PHE A 8 14.66 -1.49 4.11
N LEU A 9 13.94 -0.52 3.55
CA LEU A 9 14.52 0.74 3.09
C LEU A 9 14.06 1.92 3.95
N ALA A 10 12.75 2.12 4.06
CA ALA A 10 12.19 3.28 4.74
C ALA A 10 10.74 3.05 5.15
N PRO A 11 10.26 3.70 6.22
CA PRO A 11 8.83 3.82 6.48
C PRO A 11 8.24 4.96 5.64
N VAL A 12 6.99 4.80 5.24
CA VAL A 12 6.14 5.87 4.73
C VAL A 12 4.94 5.99 5.65
N THR A 13 4.75 7.17 6.23
CA THR A 13 3.67 7.46 7.18
C THR A 13 2.54 8.15 6.47
N TRP A 14 1.36 7.55 6.49
CA TRP A 14 0.13 8.24 6.17
C TRP A 14 -0.43 8.91 7.42
N VAL A 15 -0.64 10.22 7.36
CA VAL A 15 -1.31 11.02 8.38
C VAL A 15 -2.77 11.24 7.98
N LYS A 16 -3.69 10.80 8.83
CA LYS A 16 -5.14 10.98 8.70
C LYS A 16 -5.57 12.32 9.31
N PRO A 17 -6.62 12.98 8.80
CA PRO A 17 -7.13 14.24 9.35
C PRO A 17 -7.70 14.05 10.76
N SER A 18 -8.29 12.89 11.03
CA SER A 18 -8.80 12.46 12.32
C SER A 18 -8.26 11.09 12.71
N GLY A 19 -8.45 10.71 13.97
CA GLY A 19 -8.00 9.42 14.50
C GLY A 19 -8.87 8.98 15.66
N VAL A 20 -8.57 7.80 16.19
CA VAL A 20 -9.28 7.21 17.32
C VAL A 20 -8.29 6.79 18.38
N GLY A 21 -8.69 6.83 19.65
CA GLY A 21 -7.91 6.28 20.75
C GLY A 21 -8.32 6.84 22.11
N ALA A 22 -8.03 6.06 23.15
CA ALA A 22 -8.40 6.41 24.54
C ALA A 22 -7.33 7.28 25.22
N TRP A 23 -6.04 6.94 25.03
CA TRP A 23 -4.90 7.64 25.67
C TRP A 23 -4.09 8.46 24.67
N PHE A 24 -3.87 7.92 23.47
CA PHE A 24 -3.28 8.61 22.34
C PHE A 24 -4.21 8.51 21.14
N VAL A 25 -4.41 9.61 20.41
CA VAL A 25 -5.23 9.61 19.19
C VAL A 25 -4.39 9.09 18.03
N HIS A 26 -4.68 7.87 17.57
CA HIS A 26 -3.95 7.23 16.48
C HIS A 26 -4.39 7.80 15.13
N ARG A 27 -3.60 8.74 14.63
CA ARG A 27 -3.81 9.40 13.33
C ARG A 27 -2.90 8.88 12.22
N THR A 28 -1.95 8.01 12.52
CA THR A 28 -0.97 7.56 11.54
C THR A 28 -1.13 6.10 11.19
N GLN A 29 -0.81 5.76 9.95
CA GLN A 29 -0.59 4.38 9.50
C GLN A 29 0.73 4.31 8.75
N THR A 30 1.49 3.24 9.00
CA THR A 30 2.84 3.07 8.43
C THR A 30 2.81 2.05 7.31
N LEU A 31 3.31 2.44 6.14
CA LEU A 31 3.68 1.55 5.06
C LEU A 31 5.18 1.28 5.19
N LEU A 32 5.56 0.01 5.20
CA LEU A 32 6.97 -0.37 5.21
C LEU A 32 7.43 -0.56 3.76
N PHE A 33 8.41 0.21 3.30
CA PHE A 33 9.02 0.01 1.99
C PHE A 33 10.20 -0.96 2.11
N GLY A 34 10.12 -2.07 1.37
CA GLY A 34 11.20 -3.05 1.27
C GLY A 34 11.49 -3.43 -0.17
N TYR A 35 12.68 -3.94 -0.43
CA TYR A 35 13.13 -4.40 -1.75
C TYR A 35 13.86 -5.74 -1.67
N ARG A 36 13.80 -6.54 -2.73
CA ARG A 36 14.53 -7.81 -2.86
C ARG A 36 15.51 -7.72 -4.02
N GLY A 37 16.73 -8.20 -3.84
CA GLY A 37 17.80 -8.07 -4.84
C GLY A 37 18.37 -6.64 -4.91
N ARG A 38 18.51 -6.10 -6.12
CA ARG A 38 18.99 -4.73 -6.36
C ARG A 38 17.83 -3.74 -6.26
N LEU A 39 18.00 -2.68 -5.46
CA LEU A 39 17.03 -1.59 -5.37
C LEU A 39 16.84 -0.95 -6.75
N ARG A 40 15.60 -0.96 -7.26
CA ARG A 40 15.16 -0.26 -8.47
C ARG A 40 14.04 0.68 -8.08
N MET A 41 14.19 1.96 -8.40
CA MET A 41 13.21 2.99 -8.07
C MET A 41 13.16 4.02 -9.19
N ARG A 42 11.97 4.28 -9.72
CA ARG A 42 11.77 5.17 -10.89
C ARG A 42 11.95 6.65 -10.55
N SER A 43 11.67 7.01 -9.30
CA SER A 43 11.78 8.38 -8.80
C SER A 43 12.48 8.40 -7.45
N ARG A 44 13.36 9.37 -7.23
CA ARG A 44 14.07 9.59 -5.95
C ARG A 44 13.43 10.74 -5.18
N TYR A 45 13.79 10.87 -3.90
CA TYR A 45 13.39 11.98 -3.04
C TYR A 45 11.87 12.15 -2.90
N ARG A 46 11.12 11.02 -2.86
CA ARG A 46 9.70 11.06 -2.54
C ARG A 46 9.49 11.27 -1.04
N PRO A 47 8.44 12.03 -0.64
CA PRO A 47 8.16 12.26 0.76
C PRO A 47 7.80 10.95 1.45
N THR A 48 8.31 10.78 2.66
CA THR A 48 7.94 9.67 3.55
C THR A 48 6.70 9.97 4.36
N VAL A 49 6.08 11.14 4.19
CA VAL A 49 4.83 11.53 4.84
C VAL A 49 3.79 11.83 3.78
N LEU A 50 2.66 11.15 3.85
CA LEU A 50 1.50 11.36 3.00
C LEU A 50 0.36 11.92 3.85
N PHE A 51 -0.17 13.06 3.46
CA PHE A 51 -1.43 13.56 3.98
C PHE A 51 -2.53 13.07 3.05
N ALA A 52 -3.45 12.25 3.56
CA ALA A 52 -4.56 11.75 2.78
C ALA A 52 -5.83 11.77 3.63
N GLY A 53 -6.99 11.85 2.98
CA GLY A 53 -8.30 11.98 3.62
C GLY A 53 -8.63 10.83 4.59
N CYS A 54 -9.65 11.05 5.43
CA CYS A 54 -10.14 9.97 6.29
C CYS A 54 -10.92 8.94 5.44
N PRO A 55 -10.57 7.65 5.48
CA PRO A 55 -11.29 6.67 4.68
C PRO A 55 -12.72 6.51 5.20
N THR A 56 -13.66 6.43 4.27
CA THR A 56 -15.08 6.24 4.60
C THR A 56 -15.42 4.81 5.01
N LYS A 57 -14.56 3.83 4.70
CA LYS A 57 -14.71 2.43 5.10
C LYS A 57 -13.50 1.97 5.91
N HIS A 58 -13.76 1.12 6.89
CA HIS A 58 -12.71 0.52 7.71
C HIS A 58 -11.68 -0.19 6.81
N SER A 59 -10.40 -0.07 7.19
CA SER A 59 -9.25 -0.65 6.47
C SER A 59 -9.04 -0.19 5.02
N ARG A 60 -9.82 0.77 4.49
CA ARG A 60 -9.56 1.32 3.16
C ARG A 60 -8.27 2.14 3.16
N LYS A 61 -7.31 1.71 2.34
CA LYS A 61 -6.05 2.44 2.07
C LYS A 61 -6.35 3.70 1.21
N PRO A 62 -5.56 4.77 1.34
CA PRO A 62 -5.79 6.02 0.63
C PRO A 62 -5.29 5.90 -0.81
N GLU A 63 -5.92 6.62 -1.74
CA GLU A 63 -5.53 6.67 -3.15
C GLU A 63 -4.06 7.15 -3.31
N GLU A 64 -3.64 8.04 -2.44
CA GLU A 64 -2.31 8.64 -2.37
C GLU A 64 -1.22 7.59 -2.16
N SER A 65 -1.52 6.49 -1.45
CA SER A 65 -0.57 5.39 -1.29
C SER A 65 -0.31 4.66 -2.60
N TYR A 66 -1.35 4.40 -3.40
CA TYR A 66 -1.23 3.76 -4.71
C TYR A 66 -0.48 4.63 -5.69
N ARG A 67 -0.81 5.93 -5.74
CA ARG A 67 -0.09 6.91 -6.56
C ARG A 67 1.39 6.97 -6.19
N LEU A 68 1.72 6.98 -4.90
CA LEU A 68 3.12 6.94 -4.47
C LEU A 68 3.79 5.68 -5.01
N ILE A 69 3.20 4.49 -4.81
CA ILE A 69 3.76 3.22 -5.28
C ILE A 69 3.99 3.25 -6.80
N GLU A 70 3.04 3.75 -7.58
CA GLU A 70 3.14 3.86 -9.04
C GLU A 70 4.24 4.82 -9.51
N THR A 71 4.55 5.84 -8.71
CA THR A 71 5.64 6.78 -9.04
C THR A 71 7.03 6.21 -8.78
N VAL A 72 7.16 5.25 -7.87
CA VAL A 72 8.44 4.73 -7.40
C VAL A 72 8.75 3.30 -7.87
N SER A 73 7.71 2.50 -8.09
CA SER A 73 7.81 1.09 -8.50
C SER A 73 7.18 0.90 -9.86
N ASP A 74 7.94 0.33 -10.81
CA ASP A 74 7.42 -0.07 -12.11
C ASP A 74 6.45 -1.25 -11.98
N GLY A 75 5.63 -1.45 -13.02
CA GLY A 75 4.78 -2.63 -13.13
C GLY A 75 5.56 -3.88 -13.58
N PRO A 76 4.96 -5.07 -13.50
CA PRO A 76 3.62 -5.36 -12.95
C PRO A 76 3.57 -5.21 -11.42
N ARG A 77 2.37 -4.96 -10.86
CA ARG A 77 2.14 -4.78 -9.41
C ARG A 77 1.03 -5.71 -8.95
N LEU A 78 1.14 -6.20 -7.71
CA LEU A 78 0.16 -7.08 -7.07
C LEU A 78 -0.24 -6.52 -5.71
N GLU A 79 -1.53 -6.40 -5.44
CA GLU A 79 -2.04 -6.25 -4.07
C GLU A 79 -2.54 -7.57 -3.52
N LEU A 80 -2.02 -7.96 -2.36
CA LEU A 80 -2.52 -9.09 -1.57
C LEU A 80 -3.54 -8.61 -0.54
N PHE A 81 -4.51 -9.47 -0.24
CA PHE A 81 -5.63 -9.21 0.67
C PHE A 81 -6.51 -8.03 0.21
N ALA A 82 -6.69 -7.92 -1.11
CA ALA A 82 -7.49 -6.88 -1.73
C ALA A 82 -8.97 -7.01 -1.32
N ARG A 83 -9.66 -5.86 -1.24
CA ARG A 83 -11.09 -5.79 -0.88
C ARG A 83 -11.88 -4.91 -1.85
N PRO A 84 -13.19 -5.16 -2.08
CA PRO A 84 -13.99 -4.46 -3.11
C PRO A 84 -14.10 -2.94 -2.96
N TRP A 85 -13.73 -2.37 -1.82
CA TRP A 85 -13.81 -0.93 -1.55
C TRP A 85 -12.45 -0.23 -1.52
N THR A 86 -11.37 -0.98 -1.77
CA THR A 86 -10.07 -0.37 -1.99
C THR A 86 -10.07 0.34 -3.35
N PRO A 87 -9.16 1.32 -3.58
CA PRO A 87 -9.01 1.97 -4.88
C PRO A 87 -8.55 1.05 -6.04
N LEU A 88 -8.60 -0.26 -5.85
CA LEU A 88 -8.34 -1.28 -6.85
C LEU A 88 -9.60 -1.76 -7.56
N TRP A 89 -10.79 -1.32 -7.12
CA TRP A 89 -12.07 -1.78 -7.66
C TRP A 89 -12.95 -0.62 -8.18
N PRO A 90 -13.53 -0.72 -9.41
CA PRO A 90 -13.23 -1.76 -10.42
C PRO A 90 -11.77 -1.65 -10.91
N LYS A 91 -11.22 -2.77 -11.39
CA LYS A 91 -9.78 -3.03 -11.64
C LYS A 91 -8.93 -1.79 -11.96
N ARG A 92 -7.92 -1.54 -11.14
CA ARG A 92 -6.91 -0.49 -11.39
C ARG A 92 -5.87 -0.96 -12.41
N ILE A 93 -5.63 -0.15 -13.45
CA ILE A 93 -4.70 -0.51 -14.54
C ILE A 93 -3.28 -0.75 -14.01
N GLY A 94 -2.65 -1.83 -14.46
CA GLY A 94 -1.29 -2.20 -14.07
C GLY A 94 -1.16 -2.79 -12.67
N TRP A 95 -2.30 -3.13 -12.05
CA TRP A 95 -2.39 -3.89 -10.81
C TRP A 95 -3.18 -5.18 -11.05
N ASP A 96 -2.60 -6.26 -10.59
CA ASP A 96 -3.32 -7.50 -10.30
C ASP A 96 -3.71 -7.53 -8.82
N VAL A 97 -4.77 -8.25 -8.51
CA VAL A 97 -5.26 -8.42 -7.13
C VAL A 97 -5.37 -9.88 -6.73
N TRP A 98 -5.16 -10.13 -5.44
CA TRP A 98 -5.48 -11.39 -4.81
C TRP A 98 -6.16 -11.16 -3.46
N GLY A 99 -7.25 -11.88 -3.19
CA GLY A 99 -7.93 -11.82 -1.89
C GLY A 99 -9.22 -12.63 -1.88
N GLU A 100 -9.65 -13.03 -0.68
CA GLU A 100 -10.85 -13.86 -0.47
C GLU A 100 -12.18 -13.11 -0.72
N GLU A 101 -12.15 -11.77 -0.74
CA GLU A 101 -13.34 -10.93 -0.92
C GLU A 101 -13.46 -10.36 -2.35
N VAL A 102 -12.57 -10.75 -3.27
CA VAL A 102 -12.52 -10.28 -4.65
C VAL A 102 -12.26 -11.43 -5.61
N GLU A 103 -12.66 -11.27 -6.87
CA GLU A 103 -12.17 -12.15 -7.93
C GLU A 103 -10.67 -11.92 -8.12
N SER A 104 -9.87 -12.97 -7.90
CA SER A 104 -8.41 -12.88 -7.92
C SER A 104 -7.87 -12.99 -9.34
N ASP A 105 -6.93 -12.12 -9.70
CA ASP A 105 -6.24 -12.11 -11.00
C ASP A 105 -5.12 -13.16 -11.09
N VAL A 106 -4.66 -13.66 -9.93
CA VAL A 106 -3.54 -14.59 -9.82
C VAL A 106 -3.90 -15.80 -8.96
N CYS A 107 -3.32 -16.96 -9.27
CA CYS A 107 -3.41 -18.16 -8.45
C CYS A 107 -2.23 -18.24 -7.47
N MET A 108 -2.47 -18.66 -6.23
CA MET A 108 -1.37 -18.99 -5.32
C MET A 108 -0.77 -20.33 -5.72
N ALA A 109 0.56 -20.44 -5.67
CA ALA A 109 1.24 -21.70 -5.90
C ALA A 109 0.86 -22.70 -4.80
N SER A 110 0.44 -23.89 -5.21
CA SER A 110 0.17 -25.04 -4.35
C SER A 110 1.43 -25.62 -3.73
#